data_AF-A0A939AFQ0-F1
#
_entry.id   AF-A0A939AFQ0-F1
#
_cell.length_a   1.000
_cell.length_b   1.000
_cell.length_c   1.000
_cell.angle_alpha   90.00
_cell.angle_beta   90.00
_cell.angle_gamma   90.00
#
_symmetry.space_group_name_H-M   'P 1'
#
loop_
_entity.id
_entity.type
_entity.pdbx_description
1 polymer ?
#
loop_
_entity_poly.entity_id
_entity_poly.type
_entity_poly.pdbx_seq_one_letter_code
_entity_poly.pdbx_strand_id
1 'polypeptide(L)'
;MQETLIRVWNYLMLAGMVTLKHLLIVFGISMLLALVMQKLNVMLTNQSVRLVGTKAYIILFAWIGVPVHELGHALFALIFGHKITRIVLFKPSQTGGSWGCVDHTYNSRNPYHRIGNLFIGIGPIILGSTVIFLLAH
;
A
#
# COMPACT_ATOMS: atom_id res chain seq x y z
N MET A 1 31.07 5.03 -39.43
CA MET A 1 29.94 4.10 -39.17
C MET A 1 30.20 3.18 -37.98
N GLN A 2 31.38 2.56 -37.85
CA GLN A 2 31.70 1.73 -36.68
C GLN A 2 31.81 2.54 -35.36
N GLU A 3 32.43 3.72 -35.37
CA GLU A 3 32.51 4.56 -34.16
C GLU A 3 31.15 5.01 -33.62
N THR A 4 30.24 5.39 -34.52
CA THR A 4 28.88 5.81 -34.15
C THR A 4 28.10 4.66 -33.54
N LEU A 5 28.27 3.43 -34.06
CA LEU A 5 27.67 2.22 -33.50
C LEU A 5 28.19 1.92 -32.09
N ILE A 6 29.50 2.04 -31.86
CA ILE A 6 30.11 1.81 -30.55
C ILE A 6 29.65 2.85 -29.53
N ARG A 7 29.55 4.13 -29.92
CA ARG A 7 29.02 5.18 -29.03
C ARG A 7 27.57 4.94 -28.65
N VAL A 8 26.72 4.58 -29.62
CA VAL A 8 25.30 4.26 -29.37
C VAL A 8 25.20 3.05 -28.44
N TRP A 9 25.97 1.99 -28.67
CA TRP A 9 26.00 0.82 -27.81
C TRP A 9 26.39 1.16 -26.36
N ASN A 10 27.48 1.91 -26.17
CA ASN A 10 27.93 2.33 -24.85
C ASN A 10 26.89 3.21 -24.14
N TYR A 11 26.23 4.10 -24.87
CA TYR A 11 25.15 4.92 -24.33
C TYR A 11 23.95 4.08 -23.88
N LEU A 12 23.51 3.12 -24.70
CA LEU A 12 22.39 2.23 -24.35
C LEU A 12 22.71 1.38 -23.11
N MET A 13 23.93 0.84 -23.04
CA MET A 13 24.38 0.09 -21.87
C MET A 13 24.44 0.96 -20.62
N LEU A 14 24.96 2.19 -20.74
CA LEU A 14 25.00 3.14 -19.63
C LEU A 14 23.59 3.50 -19.15
N ALA A 15 22.68 3.85 -20.08
CA ALA A 15 21.30 4.18 -19.77
C ALA A 15 20.57 2.99 -19.11
N GLY A 16 20.78 1.78 -19.61
CA GLY A 16 20.23 0.56 -19.01
C GLY A 16 20.75 0.34 -17.59
N MET A 17 22.05 0.46 -17.35
CA MET A 17 22.65 0.30 -16.02
C MET A 17 22.18 1.36 -15.04
N VAL A 18 22.09 2.63 -15.47
CA VAL A 18 21.61 3.73 -14.62
C VAL A 18 20.15 3.53 -14.27
N THR A 19 19.32 3.13 -15.23
CA THR A 19 17.90 2.86 -14.99
C THR A 19 17.72 1.70 -14.02
N LEU A 20 18.47 0.60 -14.20
CA LEU A 20 18.44 -0.54 -13.29
C LEU A 20 18.84 -0.14 -11.86
N LYS A 21 19.90 0.67 -11.69
CA LYS A 21 20.30 1.19 -10.38
C LYS A 21 19.20 2.02 -9.72
N HIS A 22 18.54 2.90 -10.48
CA HIS A 22 17.44 3.70 -9.94
C HIS A 22 16.26 2.83 -9.49
N LEU A 23 15.88 1.82 -10.29
CA LEU A 23 14.84 0.87 -9.91
C LEU A 23 15.23 0.12 -8.62
N LEU A 24 16.45 -0.41 -8.54
CA LEU A 24 16.91 -1.12 -7.34
C LEU A 24 16.95 -0.22 -6.10
N ILE A 25 17.37 1.04 -6.24
CA ILE A 25 17.42 1.98 -5.12
C ILE A 25 16.00 2.33 -4.66
N VAL A 26 15.11 2.72 -5.58
CA VAL A 26 13.74 3.13 -5.25
C VAL A 26 12.95 1.97 -4.65
N PHE A 27 12.94 0.81 -5.32
CA PHE A 27 12.21 -0.37 -4.83
C PHE A 27 12.89 -1.00 -3.60
N GLY A 28 14.23 -1.04 -3.57
CA GLY A 28 14.98 -1.63 -2.46
C GLY A 28 14.82 -0.83 -1.16
N ILE A 29 14.98 0.49 -1.21
CA ILE A 29 14.82 1.34 -0.03
C ILE A 29 13.36 1.36 0.43
N SER A 30 12.39 1.47 -0.48
CA SER A 30 10.97 1.46 -0.09
C SER A 30 10.56 0.12 0.53
N MET A 31 11.05 -1.01 0.00
CA MET A 31 10.79 -2.33 0.58
C MET A 31 11.47 -2.50 1.94
N LEU A 32 12.71 -2.01 2.11
CA LEU A 32 13.38 -2.00 3.41
C LEU A 32 12.61 -1.18 4.44
N LEU A 33 12.16 0.02 4.06
CA LEU A 33 11.35 0.89 4.90
C LEU A 33 10.03 0.20 5.28
N ALA A 34 9.36 -0.47 4.33
CA ALA A 34 8.15 -1.22 4.59
C ALA A 34 8.36 -2.35 5.61
N LEU A 35 9.47 -3.09 5.52
CA LEU A 35 9.81 -4.14 6.48
C LEU A 35 10.08 -3.58 7.88
N VAL A 36 10.81 -2.46 7.97
CA VAL A 36 11.06 -1.76 9.24
C VAL A 36 9.74 -1.26 9.84
N MET A 37 8.90 -0.63 9.05
CA MET A 37 7.58 -0.14 9.48
C MET A 37 6.68 -1.29 9.94
N GLN A 38 6.68 -2.42 9.24
CA GLN A 38 5.93 -3.60 9.66
C GLN A 38 6.40 -4.10 11.03
N LYS A 39 7.73 -4.18 11.23
CA LYS A 39 8.29 -4.62 12.52
C LYS A 39 7.93 -3.65 13.65
N LEU A 40 8.06 -2.34 13.40
CA LEU A 40 7.70 -1.30 14.36
C LEU A 40 6.21 -1.33 14.71
N ASN A 41 5.33 -1.49 13.71
CA ASN A 41 3.88 -1.57 13.92
C ASN A 41 3.51 -2.76 14.82
N VAL A 42 4.12 -3.93 14.58
CA VAL A 42 3.90 -5.12 15.44
C VAL A 42 4.38 -4.85 16.87
N MET A 43 5.56 -4.24 17.04
CA MET A 43 6.09 -3.90 18.37
C MET A 43 5.19 -2.90 19.11
N LEU A 44 4.78 -1.82 18.45
CA LEU A 44 3.91 -0.79 18.99
C LEU A 44 2.53 -1.35 19.34
N THR A 45 1.96 -2.18 18.47
CA THR A 45 0.67 -2.83 18.73
C THR A 45 0.76 -3.72 19.98
N ASN A 46 1.80 -4.54 20.08
CA ASN A 46 1.99 -5.43 21.24
C ASN A 46 2.18 -4.65 22.55
N GLN A 47 2.96 -3.57 22.54
CA GLN A 47 3.14 -2.71 23.70
C GLN A 47 1.85 -1.98 24.07
N SER A 48 1.14 -1.43 23.08
CA SER A 48 -0.13 -0.73 23.29
C SER A 48 -1.17 -1.66 23.89
N VAL A 49 -1.35 -2.86 23.32
CA VAL A 49 -2.27 -3.88 23.85
C VAL A 49 -1.88 -4.29 25.28
N ARG A 50 -0.59 -4.38 25.61
CA ARG A 50 -0.14 -4.67 26.98
C ARG A 50 -0.46 -3.55 27.99
N LEU A 51 -0.44 -2.29 27.55
CA LEU A 51 -0.67 -1.13 28.42
C LEU A 51 -2.15 -0.82 28.63
N VAL A 52 -2.94 -0.76 27.56
CA VAL A 52 -4.37 -0.40 27.62
C VAL A 52 -5.31 -1.61 27.60
N GLY A 53 -4.80 -2.80 27.28
CA GLY A 53 -5.61 -3.99 27.10
C GLY A 53 -6.23 -4.08 25.71
N THR A 54 -6.44 -5.30 25.23
CA THR A 54 -6.90 -5.59 23.85
C THR A 54 -8.23 -4.90 23.53
N LYS A 55 -9.21 -4.93 24.44
CA LYS A 55 -10.54 -4.33 24.21
C LYS A 55 -10.46 -2.81 24.04
N ALA A 56 -9.69 -2.13 24.89
CA ALA A 56 -9.53 -0.68 24.81
C ALA A 56 -8.76 -0.27 23.55
N TYR A 57 -7.70 -1.01 23.18
CA TYR A 57 -6.95 -0.76 21.94
C TYR A 57 -7.87 -0.82 20.70
N ILE A 58 -8.76 -1.81 20.64
CA ILE A 58 -9.71 -1.96 19.53
C ILE A 58 -10.67 -0.76 19.46
N ILE A 59 -11.21 -0.34 20.61
CA ILE A 59 -12.16 0.77 20.72
C ILE A 59 -11.50 2.14 20.49
N LEU A 60 -10.20 2.27 20.72
CA LEU A 60 -9.50 3.55 20.55
C LEU A 60 -8.95 3.71 19.13
N PHE A 61 -8.32 2.66 18.60
CA PHE A 61 -7.51 2.76 17.38
C PHE A 61 -8.06 1.92 16.23
N ALA A 62 -8.48 0.68 16.47
CA ALA A 62 -8.84 -0.24 15.38
C ALA A 62 -10.17 0.13 14.71
N TRP A 63 -11.17 0.56 15.47
CA TRP A 63 -12.50 0.89 14.92
C TRP A 63 -12.49 2.08 13.95
N ILE A 64 -11.51 2.98 14.04
CA ILE A 64 -11.36 4.12 13.13
C ILE A 64 -10.31 3.84 12.05
N GLY A 65 -9.19 3.23 12.43
CA GLY A 65 -8.10 2.93 11.51
C GLY A 65 -8.48 1.91 10.44
N VAL A 66 -9.20 0.85 10.80
CA VAL A 66 -9.57 -0.21 9.85
C VAL A 66 -10.59 0.28 8.81
N PRO A 67 -11.67 1.00 9.16
CA PRO A 67 -12.54 1.60 8.15
C PRO A 67 -11.82 2.55 7.21
N VAL A 68 -10.95 3.44 7.71
CA VAL A 68 -10.17 4.36 6.86
C VAL A 68 -9.26 3.56 5.92
N HIS A 69 -8.64 2.49 6.41
CA HIS A 69 -7.82 1.60 5.61
C HIS A 69 -8.61 0.98 4.45
N GLU A 70 -9.73 0.32 4.75
CA GLU A 70 -10.58 -0.33 3.75
C GLU A 70 -11.23 0.68 2.79
N LEU A 71 -11.61 1.87 3.28
CA LEU A 71 -12.10 2.95 2.41
C LEU A 71 -11.03 3.42 1.42
N GLY A 72 -9.74 3.36 1.79
CA GLY A 72 -8.63 3.63 0.89
C GLY A 72 -8.63 2.64 -0.29
N HIS A 73 -8.77 1.35 0.00
CA HIS A 73 -8.91 0.34 -1.06
C HIS A 73 -10.14 0.59 -1.93
N ALA A 74 -11.29 0.89 -1.32
CA ALA A 74 -12.54 1.14 -2.04
C ALA A 74 -12.46 2.40 -2.93
N LEU A 75 -11.88 3.50 -2.43
CA LEU A 75 -11.73 4.75 -3.16
C LEU A 75 -10.90 4.55 -4.42
N PHE A 76 -9.74 3.92 -4.30
CA PHE A 76 -8.89 3.65 -5.46
C PHE A 76 -9.49 2.60 -6.39
N ALA A 77 -10.23 1.62 -5.86
CA ALA A 77 -10.97 0.67 -6.69
C ALA A 77 -11.99 1.38 -7.59
N LEU A 78 -12.70 2.38 -7.05
CA LEU A 78 -13.62 3.21 -7.83
C LEU A 78 -12.91 4.06 -8.88
N ILE A 79 -11.81 4.73 -8.51
CA ILE A 79 -11.03 5.58 -9.44
C ILE A 79 -10.56 4.77 -10.65
N PHE A 80 -10.09 3.55 -10.43
CA PHE A 80 -9.59 2.68 -11.51
C PHE A 80 -10.68 1.86 -12.20
N GLY A 81 -11.98 2.12 -11.91
CA GLY A 81 -13.10 1.45 -12.57
C GLY A 81 -13.24 -0.03 -12.20
N HIS A 82 -12.73 -0.44 -11.04
CA HIS A 82 -12.93 -1.80 -10.53
C HIS A 82 -14.33 -1.94 -9.96
N LYS A 83 -14.95 -3.09 -10.17
CA LYS A 83 -16.27 -3.39 -9.62
C LYS A 83 -16.10 -4.00 -8.23
N ILE A 84 -16.45 -3.22 -7.21
CA ILE A 84 -16.47 -3.68 -5.83
C ILE A 84 -17.62 -4.68 -5.64
N THR A 85 -17.31 -5.86 -5.08
CA THR A 85 -18.27 -6.93 -4.85
C THR A 85 -18.64 -7.10 -3.39
N ARG A 86 -17.73 -6.77 -2.47
CA ARG A 86 -17.98 -6.80 -1.02
C ARG A 86 -17.16 -5.72 -0.33
N ILE A 87 -17.76 -5.00 0.60
CA ILE A 87 -17.06 -4.09 1.53
C ILE A 87 -17.45 -4.49 2.94
N VAL A 88 -16.45 -4.74 3.79
CA VAL A 88 -16.58 -4.96 5.22
C VAL A 88 -15.60 -4.01 5.90
N LEU A 89 -16.09 -2.90 6.43
CA LEU A 89 -15.22 -1.85 6.98
C LEU A 89 -14.65 -2.20 8.35
N PHE A 90 -15.44 -2.88 9.19
CA PHE A 90 -14.98 -3.31 10.50
C PHE A 90 -15.81 -4.48 11.00
N LYS A 91 -15.15 -5.62 11.25
CA LYS A 91 -15.75 -6.80 11.86
C LYS A 91 -14.81 -7.30 12.97
N PRO A 92 -15.07 -6.94 14.24
CA PRO A 92 -14.27 -7.41 15.36
C PRO A 92 -14.55 -8.91 15.56
N SER A 93 -13.66 -9.76 15.03
CA SER A 93 -13.72 -11.21 15.19
C SER A 93 -12.83 -11.64 16.36
N GLN A 94 -13.39 -12.41 17.30
CA GLN A 94 -12.63 -12.98 18.42
C GLN A 94 -11.72 -14.15 18.02
N THR A 95 -11.86 -14.68 16.80
CA THR A 95 -11.23 -15.94 16.35
C THR A 95 -10.17 -15.78 15.25
N GLY A 96 -9.58 -14.58 15.10
CA GLY A 96 -8.39 -14.40 14.25
C GLY A 96 -8.67 -14.35 12.75
N GLY A 97 -9.56 -13.45 12.34
CA GLY A 97 -9.79 -13.12 10.92
C GLY A 97 -9.40 -11.68 10.59
N SER A 98 -9.48 -11.30 9.30
CA SER A 98 -9.31 -9.92 8.86
C SER A 98 -10.34 -9.01 9.53
N TRP A 99 -9.89 -7.88 10.08
CA TRP A 99 -10.73 -6.88 10.75
C TRP A 99 -11.59 -6.10 9.75
N GLY A 100 -11.20 -6.08 8.47
CA GLY A 100 -11.89 -5.44 7.36
C GLY A 100 -11.58 -6.15 6.04
N CYS A 101 -12.34 -5.88 4.99
CA CYS A 101 -12.11 -6.45 3.67
C CYS A 101 -12.86 -5.70 2.57
N VAL A 102 -12.16 -5.31 1.51
CA VAL A 102 -12.74 -4.86 0.24
C VAL A 102 -12.42 -5.86 -0.87
N ASP A 103 -13.43 -6.62 -1.29
CA ASP A 103 -13.34 -7.46 -2.47
C ASP A 103 -13.72 -6.65 -3.71
N HIS A 104 -12.89 -6.72 -4.73
CA HIS A 104 -13.14 -6.09 -6.02
C HIS A 104 -12.80 -7.02 -7.18
N THR A 105 -13.44 -6.78 -8.31
CA THR A 105 -13.22 -7.50 -9.56
C THR A 105 -12.79 -6.52 -10.64
N TYR A 106 -11.90 -6.94 -11.52
CA TYR A 106 -11.36 -6.09 -12.57
C TYR A 106 -11.12 -6.89 -13.86
N ASN A 107 -11.23 -6.21 -15.00
CA ASN A 107 -10.87 -6.80 -16.28
C ASN A 107 -9.34 -6.89 -16.43
N SER A 108 -8.78 -8.10 -16.35
CA SER A 108 -7.34 -8.34 -16.52
C SER A 108 -6.82 -8.04 -17.93
N ARG A 109 -7.68 -7.91 -18.93
CA ARG A 109 -7.27 -7.51 -20.29
C ARG A 109 -7.07 -5.99 -20.44
N ASN A 110 -7.60 -5.19 -19.50
CA ASN A 110 -7.44 -3.74 -19.52
C ASN A 110 -6.16 -3.32 -18.75
N PRO A 111 -5.16 -2.68 -19.40
CA PRO A 111 -3.95 -2.22 -18.72
C PRO A 111 -4.24 -1.16 -17.64
N TYR A 112 -5.28 -0.33 -17.82
CA TYR A 112 -5.67 0.68 -16.83
C TYR A 112 -6.05 0.04 -15.49
N HIS A 113 -6.81 -1.05 -15.52
CA HIS A 113 -7.19 -1.80 -14.32
C HIS A 113 -6.00 -2.52 -13.68
N ARG A 114 -5.05 -3.02 -14.47
CA ARG A 114 -3.84 -3.65 -13.91
C ARG A 114 -2.99 -2.67 -13.12
N ILE A 115 -2.81 -1.47 -13.67
CA ILE A 115 -2.13 -0.37 -12.97
C ILE A 115 -2.91 -0.01 -11.71
N GLY A 116 -4.25 -0.01 -11.79
CA GLY A 116 -5.13 0.21 -10.65
C GLY A 116 -4.87 -0.69 -9.45
N ASN A 117 -4.51 -1.97 -9.65
CA ASN A 117 -4.17 -2.87 -8.53
C ASN A 117 -3.01 -2.34 -7.67
N LEU A 118 -2.02 -1.70 -8.28
CA LEU A 118 -0.90 -1.10 -7.54
C LEU A 118 -1.38 0.04 -6.65
N PHE A 119 -2.18 0.95 -7.21
CA PHE A 119 -2.72 2.09 -6.49
C PHE A 119 -3.74 1.69 -5.44
N ILE A 120 -4.56 0.67 -5.68
CA ILE A 120 -5.45 0.09 -4.67
C ILE A 120 -4.62 -0.43 -3.50
N GLY A 121 -3.50 -1.13 -3.75
CA GLY A 121 -2.61 -1.60 -2.69
C GLY A 121 -2.00 -0.49 -1.85
N ILE A 122 -1.63 0.65 -2.46
CA ILE A 122 -1.03 1.80 -1.76
C ILE A 122 -2.12 2.75 -1.21
N GLY A 123 -3.36 2.63 -1.68
CA GLY A 123 -4.47 3.53 -1.38
C GLY A 123 -4.73 3.80 0.10
N PRO A 124 -4.71 2.77 0.98
CA PRO A 124 -4.84 2.98 2.43
C PRO A 124 -3.75 3.86 3.04
N ILE A 125 -2.52 3.78 2.53
CA ILE A 125 -1.40 4.61 3.00
C ILE A 125 -1.67 6.07 2.62
N ILE A 126 -2.03 6.31 1.35
CA ILE A 126 -2.33 7.66 0.87
C ILE A 126 -3.51 8.25 1.64
N LEU A 127 -4.64 7.55 1.70
CA LEU A 127 -5.84 8.04 2.38
C LEU A 127 -5.59 8.21 3.89
N GLY A 128 -4.94 7.25 4.54
CA GLY A 128 -4.61 7.32 5.96
C GLY A 128 -3.72 8.52 6.28
N SER A 129 -2.66 8.75 5.50
CA SER A 129 -1.79 9.92 5.66
C SER A 129 -2.54 11.24 5.42
N THR A 130 -3.42 11.31 4.41
CA THR A 130 -4.24 12.50 4.16
C THR A 130 -5.18 12.80 5.33
N VAL A 131 -5.87 11.78 5.86
CA VAL A 131 -6.77 11.95 7.01
C VAL A 131 -6.01 12.45 8.23
N ILE A 132 -4.84 11.89 8.54
CA ILE A 132 -4.00 12.34 9.66
C ILE A 132 -3.54 13.79 9.46
N PHE A 133 -3.09 14.13 8.24
CA PHE A 133 -2.66 15.49 7.93
C PHE A 133 -3.78 16.52 8.12
N LEU A 134 -5.00 16.17 7.68
CA LEU A 134 -6.19 17.01 7.84
C LEU A 134 -6.65 17.13 9.29
N LEU A 135 -6.45 16.11 10.13
CA LEU A 135 -6.78 16.17 11.55
C LEU A 135 -5.73 16.95 12.37
N ALA A 136 -4.50 17.07 11.85
CA ALA A 136 -3.40 17.76 12.51
C ALA A 136 -3.37 19.29 12.25
N HIS A 137 -4.21 19.78 11.33
CA HIS A 137 -4.37 21.21 10.99
C HIS A 137 -5.79 21.67 11.32
#